data_AF-A0A529Q1F3-F1
#
_entry.id   AF-A0A529Q1F3-F1
#
_cell.length_a   1.000
_cell.length_b   1.000
_cell.length_c   1.000
_cell.angle_alpha   90.00
_cell.angle_beta   90.00
_cell.angle_gamma   90.00
#
_symmetry.space_group_name_H-M   'P 1'
#
loop_
_entity.id
_entity.type
_entity.pdbx_description
1 polymer ?
#
loop_
_entity_poly.entity_id
_entity_poly.type
_entity_poly.pdbx_seq_one_letter_code
_entity_poly.pdbx_strand_id
1 'polypeptide(L)'
;FAYVNAVFMGAGAKVWNPMALWAGLITAALIIPVFCFRHYIQDGGKFPDHMMADLGMAGADLSVKKAGMLPYLTLAAGVIVMLIANWVFVI
;
A
#
# COMPACT_ATOMS: atom_id res chain seq x y z
N PHE A 1 -11.41 -4.50 11.25
CA PHE A 1 -11.52 -3.04 11.27
C PHE A 1 -10.93 -2.35 10.03
N ALA A 2 -9.82 -2.84 9.45
CA ALA A 2 -9.17 -2.19 8.30
C ALA A 2 -10.11 -1.88 7.11
N TYR A 3 -10.95 -2.82 6.68
CA TYR A 3 -11.89 -2.59 5.56
C TYR A 3 -12.95 -1.53 5.86
N VAL A 4 -13.43 -1.46 7.10
CA VAL A 4 -14.41 -0.44 7.52
C VAL A 4 -13.77 0.95 7.49
N ASN A 5 -12.51 1.07 7.91
CA ASN A 5 -11.77 2.32 7.78
C ASN A 5 -11.57 2.72 6.32
N ALA A 6 -11.33 1.75 5.43
CA ALA A 6 -11.23 2.01 3.99
C ALA A 6 -12.56 2.49 3.38
N VAL A 7 -13.70 1.97 3.85
CA VAL A 7 -15.03 2.48 3.48
C VAL A 7 -15.19 3.94 3.90
N PHE A 8 -14.86 4.28 5.16
CA PHE A 8 -14.96 5.66 5.63
C PHE A 8 -14.03 6.62 4.90
N MET A 9 -12.82 6.17 4.55
CA MET A 9 -11.88 6.94 3.73
C MET A 9 -12.48 7.22 2.34
N GLY A 10 -13.05 6.19 1.67
CA GLY A 10 -13.67 6.34 0.35
C GLY A 10 -14.93 7.22 0.36
N ALA A 11 -15.76 7.06 1.39
CA ALA A 11 -16.99 7.84 1.57
C ALA A 11 -16.72 9.31 1.94
N GLY A 12 -15.79 9.56 2.87
CA GLY A 12 -15.48 10.91 3.34
C GLY A 12 -14.70 11.75 2.33
N ALA A 13 -13.92 11.15 1.45
CA ALA A 13 -13.05 11.91 0.55
C ALA A 13 -13.84 12.79 -0.45
N LYS A 14 -14.95 12.31 -1.01
CA LYS A 14 -15.77 13.09 -1.95
C LYS A 14 -16.50 14.26 -1.30
N VAL A 15 -16.87 14.14 -0.03
CA VAL A 15 -17.54 15.21 0.75
C VAL A 15 -16.67 16.46 0.88
N TRP A 16 -15.35 16.28 1.02
CA TRP A 16 -14.42 17.39 1.17
C TRP A 16 -13.92 17.95 -0.16
N ASN A 17 -13.63 17.09 -1.14
CA ASN A 17 -13.27 17.49 -2.50
C ASN A 17 -13.44 16.31 -3.47
N PRO A 18 -14.07 16.48 -4.65
CA PRO A 18 -14.23 15.42 -5.64
C PRO A 18 -12.91 14.74 -6.07
N MET A 19 -11.79 15.47 -6.01
CA MET A 19 -10.45 15.01 -6.37
C MET A 19 -9.58 14.57 -5.16
N ALA A 20 -10.10 14.59 -3.93
CA ALA A 20 -9.31 14.28 -2.73
C ALA A 20 -8.65 12.88 -2.79
N LEU A 21 -9.38 11.86 -3.25
CA LEU A 21 -8.82 10.51 -3.40
C LEU A 21 -7.68 10.46 -4.42
N TRP A 22 -7.86 11.15 -5.56
CA TRP A 22 -6.85 11.21 -6.60
C TRP A 22 -5.61 11.98 -6.15
N ALA A 23 -5.80 13.10 -5.44
CA ALA A 23 -4.70 13.86 -4.86
C ALA A 23 -3.92 13.03 -3.82
N GLY A 24 -4.63 12.30 -2.94
CA GLY A 24 -4.02 11.40 -1.97
C GLY A 24 -3.26 10.24 -2.64
N LEU A 25 -3.84 9.64 -3.68
CA LEU A 25 -3.20 8.57 -4.46
C LEU A 25 -1.92 9.04 -5.15
N ILE A 26 -1.97 10.19 -5.82
CA ILE A 26 -0.80 10.77 -6.49
C ILE A 26 0.28 11.09 -5.45
N THR A 27 -0.10 11.73 -4.34
CA THR A 27 0.84 12.05 -3.25
C THR A 27 1.48 10.79 -2.67
N ALA A 28 0.71 9.73 -2.45
CA ALA A 28 1.26 8.45 -2.03
C ALA A 28 2.19 7.85 -3.10
N ALA A 29 1.85 7.94 -4.38
CA ALA A 29 2.67 7.43 -5.47
C ALA A 29 4.02 8.17 -5.61
N LEU A 30 4.13 9.43 -5.16
CA LEU A 30 5.39 10.17 -5.13
C LEU A 30 6.46 9.52 -4.23
N ILE A 31 6.10 8.61 -3.32
CA ILE A 31 7.10 7.87 -2.55
C ILE A 31 7.85 6.84 -3.40
N ILE A 32 7.24 6.33 -4.47
CA ILE A 32 7.81 5.29 -5.33
C ILE A 32 9.14 5.74 -5.96
N PRO A 33 9.26 6.91 -6.62
CA PRO A 33 10.54 7.33 -7.18
C PRO A 33 11.62 7.56 -6.12
N VAL A 34 11.25 8.07 -4.95
CA VAL A 34 12.18 8.25 -3.82
C VAL A 34 12.69 6.91 -3.33
N PHE A 35 11.80 5.94 -3.18
CA PHE A 35 12.17 4.58 -2.79
C PHE A 35 13.01 3.89 -3.86
N CYS A 36 12.68 4.02 -5.15
CA CYS A 36 13.47 3.46 -6.24
C CYS A 36 14.88 4.06 -6.28
N PHE A 37 15.02 5.37 -6.15
CA PHE A 37 16.32 6.03 -6.09
C PHE A 37 17.14 5.51 -4.90
N ARG A 38 16.54 5.48 -3.71
CA ARG A 38 17.23 4.96 -2.52
C ARG A 38 17.60 3.48 -2.66
N HIS A 39 16.65 2.64 -3.05
CA HIS A 39 16.86 1.19 -3.07
C HIS A 39 17.79 0.73 -4.20
N TYR A 40 17.64 1.27 -5.42
CA TYR A 40 18.41 0.80 -6.57
C TYR A 40 19.73 1.57 -6.75
N ILE A 41 19.78 2.86 -6.40
CA ILE A 41 20.97 3.70 -6.63
C ILE A 41 21.81 3.84 -5.35
N GLN A 42 21.21 4.02 -4.17
CA GLN A 42 21.98 4.13 -2.92
C GLN A 42 22.29 2.77 -2.30
N ASP A 43 21.28 1.89 -2.20
CA ASP A 43 21.41 0.59 -1.52
C ASP A 43 21.84 -0.54 -2.48
N GLY A 44 22.00 -0.25 -3.78
CA GLY A 44 22.49 -1.20 -4.79
C GLY A 44 21.62 -2.47 -4.95
N GLY A 45 20.33 -2.37 -4.61
CA GLY A 45 19.39 -3.49 -4.64
C GLY A 45 19.53 -4.48 -3.48
N LYS A 46 20.29 -4.13 -2.42
CA LYS A 46 20.45 -4.97 -1.22
C LYS A 46 19.80 -4.31 -0.01
N PHE A 47 18.97 -5.06 0.69
CA PHE A 47 18.47 -4.61 1.99
C PHE A 47 19.61 -4.65 3.03
N PRO A 48 19.67 -3.70 3.97
CA PRO A 48 20.73 -3.67 4.99
C PRO A 48 20.71 -4.91 5.88
N ASP A 49 21.89 -5.44 6.23
CA ASP A 49 22.01 -6.68 7.02
C ASP A 49 21.33 -6.60 8.41
N HIS A 50 21.31 -5.41 9.02
CA HIS A 50 20.63 -5.19 10.30
C HIS A 50 19.10 -5.28 10.18
N MET A 51 18.53 -4.91 9.02
CA MET A 51 17.09 -5.00 8.78
C MET A 51 16.66 -6.46 8.61
N MET A 52 17.50 -7.28 7.97
CA MET A 52 17.31 -8.72 7.84
C MET A 52 17.37 -9.44 9.20
N ALA A 53 18.31 -9.03 10.06
CA ALA A 53 18.45 -9.56 11.40
C ALA A 53 17.26 -9.20 12.31
N ASP A 54 16.75 -7.97 12.23
CA ASP A 54 15.60 -7.51 13.04
C ASP A 54 14.27 -8.16 12.59
N LEU A 55 14.16 -8.48 11.30
CA LEU A 55 13.05 -9.27 10.76
C LEU A 55 13.15 -10.77 11.08
N GLY A 56 14.25 -11.22 11.69
CA GLY A 56 14.49 -12.63 12.00
C GLY A 56 14.61 -13.53 10.75
N MET A 57 14.89 -12.95 9.59
CA MET A 57 14.93 -13.65 8.31
C MET A 57 16.38 -13.77 7.84
N ALA A 58 16.92 -15.00 7.84
CA ALA A 58 18.13 -15.28 7.09
C ALA A 58 17.83 -15.14 5.60
N GLY A 59 18.79 -14.70 4.77
CA GLY A 59 18.57 -14.33 3.35
C GLY A 59 17.84 -15.36 2.45
N ALA A 60 17.64 -16.60 2.91
CA ALA A 60 16.83 -17.63 2.25
C ALA A 60 15.32 -17.60 2.60
N ASP A 61 14.90 -17.02 3.73
CA ASP A 61 13.50 -17.02 4.20
C ASP A 61 12.59 -16.05 3.42
N LEU A 62 13.14 -14.98 2.84
CA LEU A 62 12.38 -14.06 1.98
C LEU A 62 11.80 -14.76 0.74
N SER A 63 12.37 -15.90 0.33
CA SER A 63 11.89 -16.68 -0.81
C SER A 63 10.70 -17.59 -0.46
N VAL A 64 10.40 -17.80 0.83
CA VAL A 64 9.35 -18.71 1.27
C VAL A 64 8.02 -17.96 1.31
N LYS A 65 7.24 -18.05 0.23
CA LYS A 65 5.89 -17.46 0.16
C LYS A 65 4.92 -18.21 1.07
N LYS A 66 4.89 -17.89 2.36
CA LYS A 66 4.02 -18.55 3.36
C LYS A 66 2.51 -18.35 3.10
N ALA A 67 2.12 -17.25 2.46
CA ALA A 67 0.71 -16.86 2.29
C ALA A 67 0.19 -16.92 0.83
N GLY A 68 1.03 -17.34 -0.13
CA GLY A 68 0.63 -17.49 -1.54
C GLY A 68 -0.04 -16.24 -2.13
N MET A 69 -1.23 -16.41 -2.73
CA MET A 69 -1.99 -15.34 -3.39
C MET A 69 -2.93 -14.55 -2.46
N LEU A 70 -3.19 -15.06 -1.24
CA LEU A 70 -4.14 -14.45 -0.30
C LEU A 70 -3.84 -12.98 0.02
N PRO A 71 -2.58 -12.54 0.22
CA PRO A 71 -2.27 -11.13 0.47
C PRO A 71 -2.60 -10.21 -0.70
N TYR A 72 -2.52 -10.70 -1.93
CA TYR A 72 -2.85 -9.89 -3.10
C TYR A 72 -4.36 -9.73 -3.24
N LEU A 73 -5.12 -10.79 -2.92
CA LEU A 73 -6.59 -10.73 -2.91
C LEU A 73 -7.11 -9.79 -1.83
N THR A 74 -6.51 -9.78 -0.64
CA THR A 74 -6.91 -8.85 0.43
C THR A 74 -6.61 -7.38 0.07
N LEU A 75 -5.47 -7.11 -0.57
CA LEU A 75 -5.16 -5.76 -1.09
C LEU A 75 -6.17 -5.32 -2.16
N ALA A 76 -6.45 -6.19 -3.14
CA ALA A 76 -7.43 -5.92 -4.18
C ALA A 76 -8.83 -5.68 -3.59
N ALA A 77 -9.25 -6.51 -2.64
CA ALA A 77 -10.53 -6.35 -1.94
C ALA A 77 -10.59 -5.00 -1.19
N GLY A 78 -9.50 -4.57 -0.56
CA GLY A 78 -9.43 -3.27 0.11
C GLY A 78 -9.65 -2.10 -0.85
N VAL A 79 -8.98 -2.13 -2.01
CA VAL A 79 -9.13 -1.11 -3.06
C VAL A 79 -10.56 -1.11 -3.63
N ILE A 80 -11.12 -2.30 -3.91
CA ILE A 80 -12.49 -2.43 -4.44
C ILE A 80 -13.50 -1.83 -3.46
N VAL A 81 -13.41 -2.18 -2.18
CA VAL A 81 -14.33 -1.67 -1.14
C VAL A 81 -14.24 -0.16 -1.01
N MET A 82 -13.02 0.40 -1.05
CA MET A 82 -12.80 1.85 -1.04
C MET A 82 -13.43 2.55 -2.24
N LEU A 83 -13.27 2.01 -3.45
CA LEU A 83 -13.84 2.57 -4.67
C LEU A 83 -15.37 2.47 -4.69
N ILE A 84 -15.94 1.34 -4.25
CA ILE A 84 -17.39 1.17 -4.12
C ILE A 84 -17.95 2.19 -3.12
N ALA A 85 -17.31 2.36 -1.96
CA ALA A 85 -17.72 3.37 -0.99
C ALA A 85 -17.68 4.78 -1.60
N ASN A 86 -16.63 5.10 -2.35
CA ASN A 86 -16.55 6.37 -3.04
C ASN A 86 -17.63 6.55 -4.14
N TRP A 87 -18.11 5.47 -4.76
CA TRP A 87 -19.13 5.54 -5.80
C TRP A 87 -20.56 5.60 -5.23
N VAL A 88 -20.82 4.90 -4.14
CA VAL A 88 -22.13 4.91 -3.46
C VAL A 88 -22.35 6.22 -2.70
N PHE A 89 -21.31 6.74 -2.05
CA PHE A 89 -21.39 8.01 -1.32
C PHE A 89 -21.01 9.17 -2.23
N VAL A 90 -22.00 9.68 -2.98
CA VAL A 90 -21.93 10.92 -3.76
C VAL A 90 -22.87 11.92 -3.09
N ILE A 91 -22.38 12.66 -2.11
CA ILE A 91 -23.07 13.81 -1.50
C ILE A 91 -22.13 15.00 -1.61
#